data_AF-A0A6M3THF3-F1
#
_entry.id   AF-A0A6M3THF3-F1
#
_cell.length_a   1.000
_cell.length_b   1.000
_cell.length_c   1.000
_cell.angle_alpha   90.00
_cell.angle_beta   90.00
_cell.angle_gamma   90.00
#
_symmetry.space_group_name_H-M   'P 1'
#
loop_
_entity.id
_entity.type
_entity.pdbx_description
1 polymer ?
#
loop_
_entity_poly.entity_id
_entity_poly.type
_entity_poly.pdbx_seq_one_letter_code
_entity_poly.pdbx_strand_id
1 'polypeptide(L)'
;GVALFSRTTRSVLLTPAGMHLLAQAREWLGWIDSMPGELQQINDGVERQVNIVVNNLMYDPQAIARLLAWLTQRYPFTQFHFSRQIYMGVWDTLLHDDFSLAIGVTGTEPLAENMAVYPLGEVTWLFVMSPHHPLSQQTDPLSEAQLRRYPAVNIEDSARRLTKRVAWRLP
;
A
#
# COMPACT_ATOMS: atom_id res chain seq x y z
N GLY A 1 -16.99 -45.58 -8.89
CA GLY A 1 -15.72 -45.11 -8.29
C GLY A 1 -14.71 -44.83 -9.38
N VAL A 2 -13.76 -43.93 -9.15
CA VAL A 2 -12.71 -43.55 -10.13
C VAL A 2 -11.38 -44.18 -9.72
N ALA A 3 -10.64 -44.77 -10.66
CA ALA A 3 -9.33 -45.34 -10.38
C ALA A 3 -8.31 -44.23 -10.18
N LEU A 4 -7.67 -44.19 -9.00
CA LEU A 4 -6.63 -43.21 -8.65
C LEU A 4 -5.21 -43.72 -8.91
N PHE A 5 -5.06 -45.05 -8.95
CA PHE A 5 -3.79 -45.73 -9.15
C PHE A 5 -3.91 -46.68 -10.34
N SER A 6 -2.90 -46.65 -11.20
CA SER A 6 -2.63 -47.69 -12.19
C SER A 6 -1.52 -48.58 -11.65
N ARG A 7 -1.76 -49.88 -11.57
CA ARG A 7 -0.81 -50.86 -11.05
C ARG A 7 -0.26 -51.71 -12.21
N THR A 8 1.06 -51.81 -12.29
CA THR A 8 1.77 -52.83 -13.07
C THR A 8 2.46 -53.80 -12.11
N THR A 9 3.01 -54.91 -12.62
CA THR A 9 3.76 -55.90 -11.81
C THR A 9 5.02 -55.34 -11.14
N ARG A 10 5.51 -54.15 -11.56
CA ARG A 10 6.72 -53.51 -11.00
C ARG A 10 6.52 -52.10 -10.44
N SER A 11 5.39 -51.44 -10.73
CA SER A 11 5.18 -50.05 -10.28
C SER A 11 3.71 -49.73 -10.02
N VAL A 12 3.49 -48.76 -9.13
CA VAL A 12 2.19 -48.12 -8.90
C VAL A 12 2.32 -46.66 -9.30
N LEU A 13 1.55 -46.23 -10.27
CA LEU A 13 1.53 -44.85 -10.77
C LEU A 13 0.17 -44.20 -10.48
N LEU A 14 0.16 -42.89 -10.29
CA LEU A 14 -1.09 -42.14 -10.21
C LEU A 14 -1.73 -42.06 -11.59
N THR A 15 -3.04 -42.24 -11.64
CA THR A 15 -3.83 -41.84 -12.82
C THR A 15 -3.95 -40.31 -12.86
N PRO A 16 -4.44 -39.72 -13.96
CA PRO A 16 -4.77 -38.29 -13.99
C PRO A 16 -5.70 -37.86 -12.85
N ALA A 17 -6.70 -38.70 -12.51
CA ALA A 17 -7.58 -38.46 -11.36
C ALA A 17 -6.82 -38.56 -10.02
N GLY A 18 -5.89 -39.50 -9.88
CA GLY A 18 -5.03 -39.62 -8.70
C GLY A 18 -4.09 -38.43 -8.51
N MET A 19 -3.52 -37.91 -9.60
CA MET A 19 -2.67 -36.71 -9.55
C MET A 19 -3.47 -35.47 -9.13
N HIS A 20 -4.68 -35.30 -9.68
CA HIS A 20 -5.56 -34.20 -9.31
C HIS A 20 -5.95 -34.27 -7.82
N LEU A 21 -6.35 -35.44 -7.33
CA LEU A 21 -6.69 -35.62 -5.93
C LEU A 21 -5.49 -35.40 -5.01
N LEU A 22 -4.29 -35.84 -5.40
CA LEU A 22 -3.08 -35.62 -4.60
C LEU A 22 -2.77 -34.12 -4.46
N ALA A 23 -2.92 -33.34 -5.52
CA ALA A 23 -2.72 -31.89 -5.46
C ALA A 23 -3.71 -31.25 -4.46
N GLN A 24 -5.00 -31.57 -4.57
CA GLN A 24 -6.04 -31.06 -3.68
C GLN A 24 -5.83 -31.51 -2.22
N ALA A 25 -5.49 -32.78 -1.99
CA ALA A 25 -5.26 -33.31 -0.66
C ALA A 25 -4.08 -32.63 0.05
N ARG A 26 -3.03 -32.25 -0.70
CA ARG A 26 -1.90 -31.49 -0.15
C ARG A 26 -2.32 -30.08 0.27
N GLU A 27 -3.15 -29.41 -0.52
CA GLU A 27 -3.70 -28.11 -0.16
C GLU A 27 -4.58 -28.19 1.09
N TRP A 28 -5.46 -29.20 1.18
CA TRP A 28 -6.32 -29.41 2.35
C TRP A 28 -5.52 -29.71 3.61
N LEU A 29 -4.51 -30.57 3.53
CA LEU A 29 -3.63 -30.87 4.67
C LEU A 29 -2.89 -29.61 5.12
N GLY A 30 -2.33 -28.84 4.20
CA GLY A 30 -1.69 -27.56 4.53
C GLY A 30 -2.63 -26.55 5.18
N TRP A 31 -3.91 -26.52 4.77
CA TRP A 31 -4.93 -25.69 5.40
C TRP A 31 -5.29 -26.16 6.82
N ILE A 32 -5.45 -27.47 7.03
CA ILE A 32 -5.71 -28.03 8.36
C ILE A 32 -4.53 -27.74 9.30
N ASP A 33 -3.30 -27.91 8.82
CA ASP A 33 -2.08 -27.66 9.60
C ASP A 33 -1.91 -26.18 9.97
N SER A 34 -2.51 -25.25 9.22
CA SER A 34 -2.43 -23.81 9.49
C SER A 34 -3.52 -23.29 10.44
N MET A 35 -4.63 -24.04 10.63
CA MET A 35 -5.74 -23.65 11.51
C MET A 35 -5.33 -23.25 12.93
N PRO A 36 -4.45 -23.99 13.65
CA PRO A 36 -4.09 -23.60 15.01
C PRO A 36 -3.45 -22.21 15.06
N GLY A 37 -2.63 -21.88 14.06
CA GLY A 37 -2.01 -20.56 13.92
C GLY A 37 -3.05 -19.47 13.62
N GLU A 38 -4.00 -19.75 12.74
CA GLU A 38 -5.09 -18.81 12.43
C GLU A 38 -5.92 -18.50 13.67
N LEU A 39 -6.33 -19.54 14.41
CA LEU A 39 -7.13 -19.41 15.63
C LEU A 39 -6.36 -18.68 16.72
N GLN A 40 -5.06 -18.94 16.87
CA GLN A 40 -4.22 -18.21 17.82
C GLN A 40 -4.14 -16.72 17.46
N GLN A 41 -3.92 -16.40 16.19
CA GLN A 41 -3.85 -15.01 15.73
C GLN A 41 -5.18 -14.26 15.96
N ILE A 42 -6.32 -14.92 15.76
CA ILE A 42 -7.64 -14.37 16.09
C ILE A 42 -7.79 -14.15 17.60
N ASN A 43 -7.36 -15.11 18.41
CA ASN A 43 -7.38 -15.00 19.87
C ASN A 43 -6.47 -13.86 20.38
N ASP A 44 -5.36 -13.60 19.69
CA ASP A 44 -4.46 -12.48 19.97
C ASP A 44 -5.03 -11.12 19.54
N GLY A 45 -6.24 -11.10 18.94
CA GLY A 45 -6.93 -9.89 18.52
C GLY A 45 -6.37 -9.25 17.25
N VAL A 46 -5.58 -10.00 16.46
CA VAL A 46 -5.02 -9.48 15.21
C VAL A 46 -6.10 -9.42 14.14
N GLU A 47 -6.21 -8.29 13.47
CA GLU A 47 -7.18 -8.06 12.40
C GLU A 47 -6.94 -9.00 11.21
N ARG A 48 -8.03 -9.53 10.64
CA ARG A 48 -7.98 -10.38 9.43
C ARG A 48 -7.63 -9.60 8.17
N GLN A 49 -7.92 -8.31 8.15
CA GLN A 49 -7.61 -7.43 7.05
C GLN A 49 -7.13 -6.08 7.60
N VAL A 50 -6.02 -5.58 7.07
CA VAL A 50 -5.47 -4.27 7.40
C VAL A 50 -5.29 -3.48 6.11
N ASN A 51 -6.01 -2.37 6.02
CA ASN A 51 -5.98 -1.47 4.89
C ASN A 51 -5.08 -0.26 5.24
N ILE A 52 -4.01 -0.06 4.47
CA ILE A 52 -2.98 0.95 4.70
C ILE A 52 -2.95 1.93 3.51
N VAL A 53 -3.17 3.21 3.77
CA VAL A 53 -3.08 4.25 2.75
C VAL A 53 -1.75 4.96 2.85
N VAL A 54 -1.05 5.11 1.73
CA VAL A 54 0.28 5.70 1.66
C VAL A 54 0.22 6.94 0.78
N ASN A 55 0.78 8.04 1.27
CA ASN A 55 0.93 9.24 0.48
C ASN A 55 1.91 9.01 -0.67
N ASN A 56 1.53 9.44 -1.87
CA ASN A 56 2.35 9.40 -3.07
C ASN A 56 3.76 9.99 -2.87
N LEU A 57 3.90 11.03 -2.04
CA LEU A 57 5.18 11.64 -1.73
C LEU A 57 6.17 10.66 -1.08
N MET A 58 5.67 9.72 -0.27
CA MET A 58 6.47 8.74 0.46
C MET A 58 6.45 7.35 -0.18
N TYR A 59 5.75 7.21 -1.31
CA TYR A 59 5.55 5.91 -1.93
C TYR A 59 6.79 5.49 -2.72
N ASP A 60 7.45 4.42 -2.25
CA ASP A 60 8.49 3.71 -2.98
C ASP A 60 8.08 2.24 -3.16
N PRO A 61 7.96 1.71 -4.39
CA PRO A 61 7.54 0.34 -4.64
C PRO A 61 8.38 -0.71 -3.90
N GLN A 62 9.69 -0.50 -3.78
CA GLN A 62 10.58 -1.46 -3.12
C GLN A 62 10.42 -1.43 -1.59
N ALA A 63 10.25 -0.26 -0.99
CA ALA A 63 9.93 -0.11 0.42
C ALA A 63 8.58 -0.76 0.78
N ILE A 64 7.55 -0.54 -0.04
CA ILE A 64 6.23 -1.17 0.16
C ILE A 64 6.31 -2.69 0.02
N ALA A 65 7.03 -3.21 -0.99
CA ALA A 65 7.21 -4.65 -1.14
C ALA A 65 7.94 -5.27 0.06
N ARG A 66 8.98 -4.61 0.59
CA ARG A 66 9.69 -5.05 1.81
C ARG A 66 8.80 -5.02 3.05
N LEU A 67 8.02 -3.95 3.21
CA LEU A 67 7.06 -3.84 4.31
C LEU A 67 5.99 -4.94 4.23
N LEU A 68 5.42 -5.17 3.05
CA LEU A 68 4.44 -6.22 2.83
C LEU A 68 5.03 -7.60 3.13
N ALA A 69 6.23 -7.91 2.65
CA ALA A 69 6.90 -9.18 2.93
C ALA A 69 7.14 -9.40 4.44
N TRP A 70 7.53 -8.34 5.16
CA TRP A 70 7.68 -8.40 6.61
C TRP A 70 6.35 -8.62 7.33
N LEU A 71 5.29 -7.90 6.91
CA LEU A 71 3.95 -8.02 7.49
C LEU A 71 3.34 -9.39 7.26
N THR A 72 3.44 -9.95 6.05
CA THR A 72 2.92 -11.28 5.74
C THR A 72 3.71 -12.39 6.41
N GLN A 73 5.01 -12.21 6.65
CA GLN A 73 5.80 -13.14 7.45
C GLN A 73 5.38 -13.09 8.93
N ARG A 74 5.08 -11.90 9.46
CA ARG A 74 4.73 -11.69 10.87
C ARG A 74 3.29 -12.07 11.20
N TYR A 75 2.37 -11.86 10.26
CA TYR A 75 0.93 -12.07 10.37
C TYR A 75 0.41 -12.84 9.13
N PRO A 76 0.71 -14.15 9.03
CA PRO A 76 0.43 -14.94 7.83
C PRO A 76 -1.06 -15.11 7.52
N PHE A 77 -1.93 -14.87 8.50
CA PHE A 77 -3.39 -14.95 8.34
C PHE A 77 -4.07 -13.59 8.19
N THR A 78 -3.30 -12.51 8.05
CA THR A 78 -3.82 -11.16 7.79
C THR A 78 -3.66 -10.80 6.33
N GLN A 79 -4.74 -10.33 5.71
CA GLN A 79 -4.72 -9.72 4.39
C GLN A 79 -4.29 -8.25 4.51
N PHE A 80 -3.24 -7.86 3.82
CA PHE A 80 -2.79 -6.47 3.77
C PHE A 80 -3.15 -5.86 2.42
N HIS A 81 -3.81 -4.70 2.45
CA HIS A 81 -4.12 -3.93 1.25
C HIS A 81 -3.48 -2.56 1.34
N PHE A 82 -2.74 -2.18 0.30
CA PHE A 82 -2.09 -0.89 0.19
C PHE A 82 -2.78 -0.02 -0.87
N SER A 83 -3.10 1.21 -0.51
CA SER A 83 -3.64 2.22 -1.43
C SER A 83 -2.70 3.41 -1.48
N ARG A 84 -2.53 4.02 -2.65
CA ARG A 84 -1.71 5.22 -2.84
C ARG A 84 -2.62 6.41 -3.08
N GLN A 85 -2.49 7.44 -2.25
CA GLN A 85 -3.30 8.66 -2.33
C GLN A 85 -2.41 9.91 -2.32
N ILE A 86 -2.97 11.06 -2.70
CA ILE A 86 -2.25 12.32 -2.85
C ILE A 86 -2.92 13.37 -1.95
N TYR A 87 -2.11 14.16 -1.22
CA TYR A 87 -2.57 15.25 -0.35
C TYR A 87 -3.70 14.85 0.62
N MET A 88 -4.88 15.47 0.52
CA MET A 88 -6.03 15.21 1.39
C MET A 88 -6.69 13.88 1.07
N GLY A 89 -6.42 13.27 -0.09
CA GLY A 89 -6.90 11.94 -0.41
C GLY A 89 -6.46 10.87 0.60
N VAL A 90 -5.30 11.06 1.25
CA VAL A 90 -4.85 10.16 2.33
C VAL A 90 -5.82 10.20 3.52
N TRP A 91 -6.20 11.41 3.96
CA TRP A 91 -7.17 11.62 5.02
C TRP A 91 -8.57 11.18 4.61
N ASP A 92 -8.99 11.50 3.38
CA ASP A 92 -10.31 11.13 2.87
C ASP A 92 -10.49 9.61 2.84
N THR A 93 -9.47 8.88 2.41
CA THR A 93 -9.46 7.42 2.44
C THR A 93 -9.43 6.87 3.86
N LEU A 94 -8.61 7.43 4.75
CA LEU A 94 -8.56 7.00 6.16
C LEU A 94 -9.91 7.19 6.88
N LEU A 95 -10.61 8.29 6.62
CA LEU A 95 -11.86 8.61 7.30
C LEU A 95 -13.08 7.86 6.75
N HIS A 96 -13.08 7.49 5.47
CA HIS A 96 -14.31 7.10 4.78
C HIS A 96 -14.24 5.79 3.97
N ASP A 97 -13.06 5.21 3.76
CA ASP A 97 -12.89 4.04 2.86
C ASP A 97 -12.42 2.77 3.58
N ASP A 98 -12.69 2.65 4.89
CA ASP A 98 -12.34 1.51 5.75
C ASP A 98 -10.82 1.24 5.82
N PHE A 99 -10.04 2.30 6.05
CA PHE A 99 -8.59 2.21 6.26
C PHE A 99 -8.25 2.39 7.73
N SER A 100 -7.35 1.56 8.24
CA SER A 100 -6.95 1.56 9.66
C SER A 100 -5.66 2.35 9.90
N LEU A 101 -4.85 2.56 8.87
CA LEU A 101 -3.55 3.22 8.98
C LEU A 101 -3.25 4.09 7.76
N ALA A 102 -2.68 5.27 8.01
CA ALA A 102 -2.15 6.15 6.98
C ALA A 102 -0.66 6.45 7.19
N ILE A 103 0.09 6.47 6.09
CA ILE A 103 1.51 6.83 6.06
C ILE A 103 1.66 8.12 5.24
N GLY A 104 2.19 9.16 5.87
CA GLY A 104 2.40 10.46 5.21
C GLY A 104 1.13 11.32 5.12
N VAL A 105 0.32 11.36 6.18
CA VAL A 105 -0.81 12.30 6.25
C VAL A 105 -0.32 13.75 6.13
N THR A 106 -1.21 14.62 5.66
CA THR A 106 -0.91 16.05 5.52
C THR A 106 -1.34 16.79 6.79
N GLY A 107 -0.43 17.59 7.35
CA GLY A 107 -0.63 18.25 8.65
C GLY A 107 -0.08 17.43 9.82
N THR A 108 -0.05 18.03 11.00
CA THR A 108 0.49 17.43 12.24
C THR A 108 -0.59 17.07 13.25
N GLU A 109 -1.83 17.48 13.00
CA GLU A 109 -2.96 17.29 13.89
C GLU A 109 -3.93 16.26 13.29
N PRO A 110 -4.56 15.41 14.13
CA PRO A 110 -5.59 14.49 13.68
C PRO A 110 -6.85 15.24 13.24
N LEU A 111 -7.47 14.77 12.15
CA LEU A 111 -8.75 15.32 11.67
C LEU A 111 -9.98 14.73 12.36
N ALA A 112 -9.79 13.72 13.22
CA ALA A 112 -10.85 13.09 14.01
C ALA A 112 -10.34 12.69 15.39
N GLU A 113 -11.20 12.75 16.42
CA GLU A 113 -10.83 12.51 17.82
C GLU A 113 -10.33 11.08 18.08
N ASN A 114 -10.76 10.12 17.26
CA ASN A 114 -10.36 8.71 17.35
C ASN A 114 -9.05 8.39 16.62
N MET A 115 -8.31 9.40 16.17
CA MET A 115 -7.08 9.22 15.41
C MET A 115 -5.89 9.81 16.15
N ALA A 116 -4.76 9.11 16.07
CA ALA A 116 -3.48 9.59 16.55
C ALA A 116 -2.54 9.82 15.37
N VAL A 117 -1.78 10.91 15.42
CA VAL A 117 -0.76 11.26 14.43
C VAL A 117 0.60 11.22 15.11
N TYR A 118 1.55 10.52 14.50
CA TYR A 118 2.91 10.40 14.99
C TYR A 118 3.91 10.90 13.94
N PRO A 119 4.98 11.61 14.36
CA PRO A 119 6.02 12.03 13.44
C PRO A 119 6.76 10.80 12.88
N LEU A 120 6.86 10.72 11.55
CA LEU A 120 7.58 9.66 10.85
C LEU A 120 8.96 10.11 10.36
N GLY A 121 9.11 11.41 10.09
CA GLY A 121 10.33 12.01 9.57
C GLY A 121 10.03 13.34 8.86
N GLU A 122 11.08 13.94 8.31
CA GLU A 122 11.00 15.20 7.58
C GLU A 122 11.30 14.98 6.09
N VAL A 123 10.65 15.78 5.23
CA VAL A 123 10.87 15.77 3.78
C VAL A 123 11.19 17.18 3.33
N THR A 124 12.31 17.34 2.61
CA THR A 124 12.71 18.62 2.04
C THR A 124 12.17 18.77 0.63
N TRP A 125 11.43 19.85 0.38
CA TRP A 125 10.96 20.20 -0.96
C TRP A 125 12.06 20.92 -1.74
N LEU A 126 12.26 20.47 -2.97
CA LEU A 126 13.17 21.14 -3.92
C LEU A 126 12.34 21.75 -5.05
N PHE A 127 12.63 23.01 -5.36
CA PHE A 127 12.09 23.65 -6.54
C PHE A 127 12.93 23.22 -7.75
N VAL A 128 12.30 22.52 -8.69
CA VAL A 128 12.98 21.93 -9.84
C VAL A 128 12.41 22.48 -11.14
N MET A 129 13.28 22.60 -12.14
CA MET A 129 12.92 22.94 -13.51
C MET A 129 13.84 22.21 -14.47
N SER A 130 13.48 22.18 -15.76
CA SER A 130 14.38 21.68 -16.80
C SER A 130 15.71 22.44 -16.78
N PRO A 131 16.87 21.78 -17.03
CA PRO A 131 18.15 22.47 -17.20
C PRO A 131 18.11 23.58 -18.26
N HIS A 132 17.25 23.41 -19.28
CA HIS A 132 17.05 24.36 -20.37
C HIS A 132 15.90 25.36 -20.13
N HIS A 133 15.35 25.41 -18.91
CA HIS A 133 14.28 26.34 -18.57
C HIS A 133 14.81 27.79 -18.56
N PRO A 134 14.09 28.80 -19.10
CA PRO A 134 14.59 30.18 -19.14
C PRO A 134 14.98 30.76 -17.77
N LEU A 135 14.31 30.33 -16.70
CA LEU A 135 14.62 30.76 -15.33
C LEU A 135 15.87 30.08 -14.74
N SER A 136 16.45 29.05 -15.38
CA SER A 136 17.68 28.41 -14.91
C SER A 136 18.92 29.29 -15.06
N GLN A 137 18.83 30.33 -15.90
CA GLN A 137 19.89 31.32 -16.12
C GLN A 137 19.88 32.46 -15.09
N GLN A 138 18.88 32.51 -14.21
CA GLN A 138 18.81 33.52 -13.16
C GLN A 138 19.70 33.07 -11.99
N THR A 139 20.58 33.96 -11.54
CA THR A 139 21.46 33.73 -10.38
C THR A 139 20.81 34.16 -9.07
N ASP A 140 19.88 35.10 -9.13
CA ASP A 140 19.15 35.62 -7.97
C ASP A 140 17.90 34.76 -7.68
N PRO A 141 17.42 34.77 -6.42
CA PRO A 141 16.14 34.15 -6.06
C PRO A 141 15.01 34.61 -6.99
N LEU A 142 14.24 33.66 -7.50
CA LEU A 142 13.17 33.92 -8.46
C LEU A 142 12.00 34.66 -7.78
N SER A 143 11.60 35.77 -8.39
CA SER A 143 10.39 36.50 -8.00
C SER A 143 9.12 35.81 -8.50
N GLU A 144 8.00 36.01 -7.79
CA GLU A 144 6.70 35.50 -8.23
C GLU A 144 6.31 36.00 -9.62
N ALA A 145 6.64 37.26 -9.95
CA ALA A 145 6.36 37.85 -11.26
C ALA A 145 7.11 37.16 -12.41
N GLN A 146 8.30 36.59 -12.13
CA GLN A 146 9.02 35.74 -13.08
C GLN A 146 8.36 34.36 -13.18
N LEU A 147 7.97 33.76 -12.05
CA LEU A 147 7.34 32.43 -12.00
C LEU A 147 5.98 32.40 -12.70
N ARG A 148 5.13 33.43 -12.55
CA ARG A 148 3.80 33.52 -13.18
C ARG A 148 3.83 33.47 -14.71
N ARG A 149 4.99 33.71 -15.34
CA ARG A 149 5.16 33.66 -16.79
C ARG A 149 5.23 32.24 -17.34
N TYR A 150 5.39 31.25 -16.46
CA TYR A 150 5.58 29.85 -16.84
C TYR A 150 4.54 28.95 -16.15
N PRO A 151 4.11 27.87 -16.81
CA PRO A 151 3.21 26.91 -16.18
C PRO A 151 3.92 26.17 -15.05
N ALA A 152 3.17 25.92 -13.96
CA ALA A 152 3.59 25.00 -12.92
C ALA A 152 3.01 23.60 -13.18
N VAL A 153 3.81 22.56 -12.99
CA VAL A 153 3.36 21.17 -13.05
C VAL A 153 3.05 20.74 -11.62
N ASN A 154 1.78 20.42 -11.37
CA ASN A 154 1.30 19.97 -10.06
C ASN A 154 0.67 18.59 -10.18
N ILE A 155 0.76 17.83 -9.08
CA ILE A 155 0.00 16.58 -8.92
C ILE A 155 -1.34 16.95 -8.27
N GLU A 156 -2.44 16.42 -8.82
CA GLU A 156 -3.78 16.68 -8.32
C GLU A 156 -4.05 15.96 -6.99
N ASP A 157 -4.73 16.65 -6.06
CA ASP A 157 -5.24 16.03 -4.83
C ASP A 157 -6.33 14.99 -5.16
N SER A 158 -6.18 13.79 -4.60
CA SER A 158 -7.08 12.67 -4.85
C SER A 158 -8.30 12.61 -3.92
N ALA A 159 -8.47 13.58 -3.01
CA ALA A 159 -9.66 13.68 -2.16
C ALA A 159 -10.95 13.78 -3.01
N ARG A 160 -11.96 13.01 -2.60
CA ARG A 160 -13.29 12.96 -3.19
C ARG A 160 -14.32 13.68 -2.33
N ARG A 161 -14.20 13.59 -1.01
CA ARG A 161 -15.16 14.17 -0.04
C ARG A 161 -14.61 15.39 0.69
N LEU A 162 -13.33 15.36 1.05
CA LEU A 162 -12.65 16.49 1.69
C LEU A 162 -12.33 17.60 0.67
N THR A 163 -12.18 18.82 1.15
CA THR A 163 -11.73 19.95 0.32
C THR A 163 -10.33 19.67 -0.22
N LYS A 164 -10.22 19.56 -1.55
CA LYS A 164 -8.94 19.35 -2.24
C LYS A 164 -7.97 20.50 -1.96
N ARG A 165 -6.71 20.16 -1.74
CA ARG A 165 -5.61 21.11 -1.75
C ARG A 165 -5.13 21.35 -3.18
N VAL A 166 -4.86 22.61 -3.49
CA VAL A 166 -4.16 22.99 -4.70
C VAL A 166 -2.70 23.23 -4.32
N ALA A 167 -1.83 22.35 -4.81
CA ALA A 167 -0.39 22.51 -4.64
C ALA A 167 0.10 23.79 -5.34
N TRP A 168 1.12 24.42 -4.76
CA TRP A 168 1.85 25.53 -5.38
C TRP A 168 0.96 26.63 -5.97
N ARG A 169 0.26 27.36 -5.09
CA ARG A 169 -0.35 28.65 -5.45
C ARG A 169 0.66 29.74 -5.14
N LEU A 170 1.13 30.44 -6.17
CA LEU A 170 1.82 31.71 -5.96
C LEU A 170 0.82 32.65 -5.24
N PRO A 171 1.21 33.28 -4.12
CA PRO A 171 0.36 34.15 -3.29
C PRO A 171 -0.49 35.18 -4.04
#